data_AF-A0A7C5TYL1-F1
#
_entry.id   AF-A0A7C5TYL1-F1
#
_cell.length_a   1.000
_cell.length_b   1.000
_cell.length_c   1.000
_cell.angle_alpha   90.00
_cell.angle_beta   90.00
_cell.angle_gamma   90.00
#
_symmetry.space_group_name_H-M   'P 1'
#
loop_
_entity.id
_entity.type
_entity.pdbx_description
1 polymer ?
#
loop_
_entity_poly.entity_id
_entity_poly.type
_entity_poly.pdbx_seq_one_letter_code
_entity_poly.pdbx_strand_id
1 'polypeptide(L)'
;MAYYERGVIRDIAKSNPVALGLAPRDLFATSSLDEYLESFEEFTKMLVITRFTDCASGIVRHFVISENLEKTPLLVRSRIEELAEVLSSVKSTVREVLNYLRSEELTVNLEKCLEELSSNVDIVVVESFNDAVVPFTSLLDKLSTLIVVTPGYVLLYTERELVKNTVIKSISALGDEGYRAKYLVEGLKPTRVLSSELQVEPSASRVHVETARILASPETI
;
A
#
# COMPACT_ATOMS: atom_id res chain seq x y z
N MET A 1 -8.88 12.41 -8.50
CA MET A 1 -10.09 11.84 -9.12
C MET A 1 -9.89 10.33 -9.15
N ALA A 2 -10.65 9.59 -8.36
CA ALA A 2 -10.38 8.17 -8.10
C ALA A 2 -10.72 7.30 -9.33
N TYR A 3 -10.02 6.17 -9.54
CA TYR A 3 -10.26 5.24 -10.66
C TYR A 3 -11.73 4.80 -10.81
N TYR A 4 -12.46 4.77 -9.70
CA TYR A 4 -13.90 4.51 -9.65
C TYR A 4 -14.72 5.56 -10.40
N GLU A 5 -14.42 6.86 -10.21
CA GLU A 5 -15.15 7.97 -10.86
C GLU A 5 -14.95 7.99 -12.38
N ARG A 6 -13.91 7.31 -12.87
CA ARG A 6 -13.61 7.14 -14.29
C ARG A 6 -14.19 5.85 -14.87
N GLY A 7 -14.92 5.05 -14.09
CA GLY A 7 -15.51 3.78 -14.52
C GLY A 7 -14.49 2.66 -14.76
N VAL A 8 -13.23 2.85 -14.35
CA VAL A 8 -12.16 1.86 -14.52
C VAL A 8 -12.31 0.72 -13.52
N ILE A 9 -12.79 1.02 -12.31
CA ILE A 9 -13.07 0.04 -11.26
C ILE A 9 -14.58 -0.15 -11.13
N ARG A 10 -15.06 -1.38 -11.34
CA ARG A 10 -16.48 -1.74 -11.20
C ARG A 10 -16.85 -2.14 -9.77
N ASP A 11 -15.95 -2.84 -9.09
CA ASP A 11 -16.13 -3.33 -7.72
C ASP A 11 -14.89 -3.00 -6.88
N ILE A 12 -14.99 -1.96 -6.04
CA ILE A 12 -13.88 -1.50 -5.20
C ILE A 12 -13.46 -2.56 -4.17
N ALA A 13 -14.39 -3.40 -3.72
CA ALA A 13 -14.09 -4.44 -2.74
C ALA A 13 -13.23 -5.52 -3.39
N LYS A 14 -13.60 -5.97 -4.59
CA LYS A 14 -12.83 -7.00 -5.32
C LYS A 14 -11.55 -6.46 -5.96
N SER A 15 -11.55 -5.22 -6.44
CA SER A 15 -10.34 -4.61 -7.03
C SER A 15 -9.28 -4.22 -6.01
N ASN A 16 -9.67 -4.05 -4.73
CA ASN A 16 -8.74 -3.84 -3.63
C ASN A 16 -9.15 -4.70 -2.42
N PRO A 17 -8.98 -6.03 -2.50
CA PRO A 17 -9.54 -6.98 -1.52
C PRO A 17 -8.93 -6.85 -0.13
N VAL A 18 -7.75 -6.23 -0.01
CA VAL A 18 -7.06 -5.93 1.23
C VAL A 18 -6.83 -4.43 1.30
N ALA A 19 -7.39 -3.75 2.31
CA ALA A 19 -7.10 -2.34 2.54
C ALA A 19 -6.61 -2.11 3.96
N LEU A 20 -5.45 -1.47 4.10
CA LEU A 20 -4.83 -1.14 5.38
C LEU A 20 -5.00 0.35 5.65
N GLY A 21 -5.76 0.69 6.69
CA GLY A 21 -5.91 2.04 7.19
C GLY A 21 -4.85 2.34 8.24
N LEU A 22 -3.99 3.31 7.94
CA LEU A 22 -2.89 3.73 8.79
C LEU A 22 -3.21 5.07 9.44
N ALA A 23 -2.78 5.26 10.69
CA ALA A 23 -2.81 6.53 11.38
C ALA A 23 -1.51 6.74 12.16
N PRO A 24 -0.99 7.98 12.18
CA PRO A 24 0.20 8.29 12.94
C PRO A 24 -0.05 8.09 14.44
N ARG A 25 0.99 7.71 15.17
CA ARG A 25 0.97 7.76 16.64
C ARG A 25 0.89 9.20 17.12
N ASP A 26 0.43 9.42 18.34
CA ASP A 26 0.52 10.71 19.00
C ASP A 26 1.96 10.90 19.47
N LEU A 27 2.58 12.02 19.08
CA LEU A 27 3.93 12.39 19.53
C LEU A 27 4.03 12.36 21.06
N PHE A 28 2.98 12.81 21.75
CA PHE A 28 2.95 12.84 23.22
C PHE A 28 2.64 11.47 23.85
N ALA A 29 2.29 10.47 23.05
CA ALA A 29 2.15 9.07 23.48
C ALA A 29 3.38 8.21 23.15
N THR A 30 4.49 8.84 22.73
CA THR A 30 5.78 8.19 22.48
C THR A 30 6.83 8.65 23.48
N SER A 31 7.84 7.82 23.73
CA SER A 31 8.87 8.09 24.73
C SER A 31 9.92 9.10 24.24
N SER A 32 10.09 9.21 22.91
CA SER A 32 11.04 10.10 22.26
C SER A 32 10.59 10.45 20.83
N LEU A 33 11.17 11.51 20.28
CA LEU A 33 11.00 11.87 18.88
C LEU A 33 11.49 10.76 17.94
N ASP A 34 12.57 10.08 18.30
CA ASP A 34 13.11 8.97 17.51
C ASP A 34 12.10 7.81 17.44
N GLU A 35 11.48 7.41 18.55
CA GLU A 35 10.44 6.37 18.56
C GLU A 35 9.23 6.78 17.69
N TYR A 36 8.87 8.06 17.71
CA TYR A 36 7.81 8.59 16.86
C TYR A 36 8.18 8.50 15.38
N LEU A 37 9.39 8.92 15.00
CA LEU A 37 9.86 8.89 13.61
C LEU A 37 10.01 7.44 13.10
N GLU A 38 10.57 6.54 13.90
CA GLU A 38 10.68 5.11 13.58
C GLU A 38 9.29 4.48 13.36
N SER A 39 8.24 4.99 14.00
CA SER A 39 6.88 4.47 13.79
C SER A 39 6.36 4.68 12.37
N PHE A 40 6.90 5.65 11.62
CA PHE A 40 6.56 5.86 10.22
C PHE A 40 7.20 4.85 9.28
N GLU A 41 8.29 4.20 9.70
CA GLU A 41 9.00 3.20 8.90
C GLU A 41 8.30 1.84 8.92
N GLU A 42 7.52 1.56 9.96
CA GLU A 42 6.81 0.29 10.14
C GLU A 42 5.29 0.48 10.11
N PHE A 43 4.64 0.09 9.01
CA PHE A 43 3.18 0.22 8.87
C PHE A 43 2.41 -0.51 9.99
N THR A 44 2.97 -1.57 10.57
CA THR A 44 2.38 -2.34 11.67
C THR A 44 2.18 -1.51 12.93
N LYS A 45 3.04 -0.50 13.18
CA LYS A 45 2.91 0.45 14.30
C LYS A 45 1.83 1.50 14.06
N MET A 46 1.43 1.73 12.82
CA MET A 46 0.43 2.71 12.41
C MET A 46 -0.92 2.09 12.01
N LEU A 47 -1.01 0.76 11.87
CA LEU A 47 -2.21 0.08 11.43
C LEU A 47 -3.34 0.22 12.46
N VAL A 48 -4.46 0.82 12.08
CA VAL A 48 -5.59 1.11 12.98
C VAL A 48 -6.91 0.50 12.55
N ILE A 49 -7.10 0.32 11.24
CA ILE A 49 -8.28 -0.35 10.68
C ILE A 49 -7.85 -1.14 9.45
N THR A 50 -8.46 -2.28 9.19
CA THR A 50 -8.24 -3.05 7.97
C THR A 50 -9.55 -3.56 7.40
N ARG A 51 -9.57 -3.80 6.09
CA ARG A 51 -10.67 -4.42 5.38
C ARG A 51 -10.16 -5.64 4.62
N PHE A 52 -10.88 -6.74 4.77
CA PHE A 52 -10.71 -7.94 3.95
C PHE A 52 -12.01 -8.24 3.21
N THR A 53 -11.88 -8.51 1.91
CA THR A 53 -13.00 -8.93 1.06
C THR A 53 -12.82 -10.40 0.72
N ASP A 54 -13.79 -11.23 1.07
CA ASP A 54 -13.90 -12.58 0.53
C ASP A 54 -14.42 -12.48 -0.92
N CYS A 55 -13.56 -12.81 -1.87
CA CYS A 55 -13.85 -12.69 -3.29
C CYS A 55 -14.90 -13.71 -3.75
N ALA A 56 -15.02 -14.86 -3.07
CA ALA A 56 -16.00 -15.88 -3.38
C ALA A 56 -17.43 -15.46 -3.02
N SER A 57 -17.59 -14.90 -1.83
CA SER A 57 -18.91 -14.54 -1.29
C SER A 57 -19.24 -13.06 -1.48
N GLY A 58 -18.25 -12.21 -1.78
CA GLY A 58 -18.37 -10.76 -1.77
C GLY A 58 -18.47 -10.15 -0.37
N ILE A 59 -18.31 -10.96 0.68
CA ILE A 59 -18.44 -10.50 2.06
C ILE A 59 -17.23 -9.62 2.41
N VAL A 60 -17.51 -8.40 2.85
CA VAL A 60 -16.52 -7.44 3.34
C VAL A 60 -16.51 -7.45 4.85
N ARG A 61 -15.33 -7.66 5.45
CA ARG A 61 -15.11 -7.60 6.89
C ARG A 61 -14.15 -6.49 7.23
N HIS A 62 -14.51 -5.70 8.24
CA HIS A 62 -13.68 -4.63 8.76
C HIS A 62 -13.18 -5.01 10.15
N PHE A 63 -11.92 -4.68 10.42
CA PHE A 63 -11.30 -4.95 11.70
C PHE A 63 -10.62 -3.69 12.22
N VAL A 64 -10.80 -3.41 13.51
CA VAL A 64 -10.15 -2.28 14.20
C VAL A 64 -9.05 -2.80 15.12
N ILE A 65 -7.86 -2.20 15.03
CA ILE A 65 -6.68 -2.56 15.79
C ILE A 65 -6.61 -1.66 17.02
N SER A 66 -7.30 -2.07 18.08
CA SER A 66 -7.50 -1.22 19.27
C SER A 66 -6.19 -0.78 19.92
N GLU A 67 -5.18 -1.67 19.97
CA GLU A 67 -3.87 -1.41 20.58
C GLU A 67 -3.08 -0.26 19.93
N ASN A 68 -3.28 -0.02 18.64
CA ASN A 68 -2.66 1.08 17.92
C ASN A 68 -3.56 2.32 17.91
N LEU A 69 -4.88 2.12 17.83
CA LEU A 69 -5.85 3.19 17.87
C LEU A 69 -5.73 4.02 19.17
N GLU A 70 -5.50 3.36 20.30
CA GLU A 70 -5.24 4.00 21.60
C GLU A 70 -3.95 4.83 21.66
N LYS A 71 -3.06 4.69 20.67
CA LYS A 71 -1.81 5.45 20.56
C LYS A 71 -1.91 6.57 19.53
N THR A 72 -3.05 6.75 18.87
CA THR A 72 -3.27 7.84 17.89
C THR A 72 -3.73 9.13 18.56
N PRO A 73 -3.50 10.31 17.94
CA PRO A 73 -4.01 11.59 18.43
C PRO A 73 -5.53 11.56 18.61
N LEU A 74 -6.03 12.18 19.69
CA LEU A 74 -7.44 12.08 20.10
C LEU A 74 -8.46 12.40 18.98
N LEU A 75 -8.19 13.45 18.20
CA LEU A 75 -9.08 13.84 17.10
C LEU A 75 -9.12 12.78 16.00
N VAL A 76 -7.97 12.19 15.66
CA VAL A 76 -7.86 11.13 14.65
C VAL A 76 -8.52 9.86 15.16
N ARG A 77 -8.27 9.51 16.42
CA ARG A 77 -8.90 8.38 17.11
C ARG A 77 -10.42 8.42 17.02
N SER A 78 -11.02 9.54 17.42
CA SER A 78 -12.47 9.71 17.44
C SER A 78 -13.09 9.53 16.05
N ARG A 79 -12.41 9.97 14.98
CA ARG A 79 -12.86 9.77 13.60
C ARG A 79 -12.77 8.31 13.15
N ILE A 80 -11.72 7.60 13.56
CA ILE A 80 -11.57 6.18 13.25
C ILE A 80 -12.59 5.35 14.03
N GLU A 81 -12.90 5.71 15.28
CA GLU A 81 -13.95 5.06 16.08
C GLU A 81 -15.33 5.23 15.45
N GLU A 82 -15.68 6.46 15.04
CA GLU A 82 -16.90 6.76 14.29
C GLU A 82 -16.99 5.93 13.00
N LEU A 83 -15.89 5.86 12.24
CA LEU A 83 -15.81 5.04 11.03
C LEU A 83 -15.95 3.54 11.35
N ALA A 84 -15.29 3.06 12.40
CA ALA A 84 -15.31 1.66 12.79
C ALA A 84 -16.73 1.21 13.19
N GLU A 85 -17.50 2.08 13.87
CA GLU A 85 -18.90 1.85 14.22
C GLU A 85 -19.78 1.74 12.96
N VAL A 86 -19.67 2.69 12.05
CA VAL A 86 -20.41 2.68 10.76
C VAL A 86 -20.10 1.42 9.95
N LEU A 87 -18.84 1.00 9.94
CA LEU A 87 -18.38 -0.19 9.22
C LEU A 87 -18.65 -1.50 9.97
N SER A 88 -19.24 -1.45 11.17
CA SER A 88 -19.46 -2.61 12.05
C SER A 88 -18.18 -3.43 12.26
N SER A 89 -17.08 -2.74 12.51
CA SER A 89 -15.75 -3.33 12.59
C SER A 89 -15.58 -4.21 13.83
N VAL A 90 -14.91 -5.35 13.66
CA VAL A 90 -14.59 -6.28 14.75
C VAL A 90 -13.23 -5.95 15.33
N LYS A 91 -13.06 -6.04 16.65
CA LYS A 91 -11.74 -5.85 17.27
C LYS A 91 -10.77 -6.94 16.81
N SER A 92 -9.54 -6.56 16.50
CA SER A 92 -8.45 -7.47 16.15
C SER A 92 -7.11 -6.90 16.65
N THR A 93 -6.06 -7.70 16.49
CA THR A 93 -4.67 -7.34 16.83
C THR A 93 -3.82 -7.24 15.57
N VAL A 94 -2.70 -6.49 15.64
CA VAL A 94 -1.72 -6.45 14.55
C VAL A 94 -1.27 -7.86 14.17
N ARG A 95 -1.06 -8.72 15.17
CA ARG A 95 -0.62 -10.10 14.96
C ARG A 95 -1.63 -10.93 14.16
N GLU A 96 -2.92 -10.83 14.46
CA GLU A 96 -3.97 -11.55 13.71
C GLU A 96 -4.03 -11.07 12.26
N VAL A 97 -3.95 -9.76 12.04
CA VAL A 97 -3.91 -9.18 10.70
C VAL A 97 -2.69 -9.67 9.93
N LEU A 98 -1.49 -9.63 10.51
CA LEU A 98 -0.27 -10.12 9.88
C LEU A 98 -0.32 -11.62 9.57
N ASN A 99 -0.89 -12.42 10.47
CA ASN A 99 -1.06 -13.85 10.24
C ASN A 99 -1.98 -14.11 9.05
N TYR A 100 -3.08 -13.36 8.93
CA TYR A 100 -3.96 -13.46 7.78
C TYR A 100 -3.30 -12.99 6.48
N LEU A 101 -2.56 -11.87 6.53
CA LEU A 101 -1.80 -11.35 5.38
C LEU A 101 -0.78 -12.35 4.83
N ARG A 102 -0.26 -13.24 5.67
CA ARG A 102 0.70 -14.30 5.32
C ARG A 102 0.05 -15.65 5.05
N SER A 103 -1.27 -15.73 5.12
CA SER A 103 -1.98 -17.01 5.00
C SER A 103 -2.11 -17.46 3.54
N GLU A 104 -2.08 -18.78 3.33
CA GLU A 104 -2.46 -19.37 2.04
C GLU A 104 -3.93 -19.05 1.70
N GLU A 105 -4.79 -18.94 2.72
CA GLU A 105 -6.19 -18.54 2.57
C GLU A 105 -6.32 -17.20 1.85
N LEU A 106 -5.57 -16.18 2.28
CA LEU A 106 -5.57 -14.89 1.60
C LEU A 106 -5.05 -15.02 0.16
N THR A 107 -3.99 -15.79 -0.06
CA THR A 107 -3.43 -15.98 -1.41
C THR A 107 -4.46 -16.58 -2.37
N VAL A 108 -5.15 -17.64 -1.97
CA VAL A 108 -6.24 -18.26 -2.74
C VAL A 108 -7.37 -17.26 -2.99
N ASN A 109 -7.71 -16.45 -1.99
CA ASN A 109 -8.73 -15.43 -2.12
C ASN A 109 -8.35 -14.34 -3.15
N LEU A 110 -7.10 -13.86 -3.12
CA LEU A 110 -6.57 -12.88 -4.08
C LEU A 110 -6.57 -13.42 -5.51
N GLU A 111 -6.20 -14.70 -5.70
CA GLU A 111 -6.26 -15.36 -7.00
C GLU A 111 -7.68 -15.40 -7.56
N LYS A 112 -8.66 -15.70 -6.72
CA LYS A 112 -10.06 -15.69 -7.11
C LYS A 112 -10.55 -14.31 -7.52
N CYS A 113 -10.17 -13.26 -6.77
CA CYS A 113 -10.46 -11.89 -7.17
C CYS A 113 -9.88 -11.56 -8.54
N LEU A 114 -8.62 -11.94 -8.80
CA LEU A 114 -7.98 -11.72 -10.09
C LEU A 114 -8.71 -12.45 -11.23
N GLU A 115 -9.08 -13.71 -11.01
CA GLU A 115 -9.80 -14.51 -12.00
C GLU A 115 -11.15 -13.89 -12.36
N GLU A 116 -11.96 -13.53 -11.36
CA GLU A 116 -13.25 -12.90 -11.58
C GLU A 116 -13.12 -11.56 -12.32
N LEU A 117 -12.16 -10.72 -11.92
CA LEU A 117 -11.92 -9.42 -12.54
C LEU A 117 -11.37 -9.53 -13.96
N SER A 118 -10.61 -10.59 -14.26
CA SER A 118 -10.02 -10.85 -15.58
C SER A 118 -11.00 -11.43 -16.59
N SER A 119 -12.10 -12.03 -16.15
CA SER A 119 -13.00 -12.85 -16.98
C SER A 119 -13.63 -12.16 -18.20
N ASN A 120 -13.74 -10.82 -18.18
CA ASN A 120 -14.46 -10.03 -19.18
C ASN A 120 -13.70 -8.78 -19.62
N VAL A 121 -12.36 -8.82 -19.57
CA VAL A 121 -11.50 -7.70 -19.96
C VAL A 121 -10.31 -8.19 -20.77
N ASP A 122 -9.85 -7.37 -21.72
CA ASP A 122 -8.69 -7.69 -22.54
C ASP A 122 -7.37 -7.44 -21.79
N ILE A 123 -7.37 -6.47 -20.86
CA ILE A 123 -6.19 -6.03 -20.13
C ILE A 123 -6.56 -5.88 -18.65
N VAL A 124 -5.76 -6.50 -17.79
CA VAL A 124 -5.79 -6.29 -16.34
C VAL A 124 -4.51 -5.57 -15.93
N VAL A 125 -4.67 -4.42 -15.28
CA VAL A 125 -3.56 -3.69 -14.66
C VAL A 125 -3.64 -3.94 -13.16
N VAL A 126 -2.58 -4.52 -12.60
CA VAL A 126 -2.46 -4.74 -11.15
C VAL A 126 -1.45 -3.74 -10.62
N GLU A 127 -1.90 -2.86 -9.73
CA GLU A 127 -1.04 -1.98 -8.96
C GLU A 127 -0.54 -2.72 -7.72
N SER A 128 0.75 -2.62 -7.45
CA SER A 128 1.36 -3.20 -6.26
C SER A 128 1.40 -2.18 -5.11
N PHE A 129 1.66 -2.64 -3.90
CA PHE A 129 1.77 -1.77 -2.74
C PHE A 129 3.19 -1.23 -2.60
N ASN A 130 3.33 0.09 -2.55
CA ASN A 130 4.61 0.78 -2.37
C ASN A 130 5.63 0.41 -3.46
N ASP A 131 6.81 -0.09 -3.09
CA ASP A 131 7.87 -0.49 -4.00
C ASP A 131 7.93 -2.01 -4.23
N ALA A 132 6.90 -2.78 -3.85
CA ALA A 132 6.85 -4.22 -4.13
C ALA A 132 6.60 -4.49 -5.63
N VAL A 133 7.26 -5.51 -6.19
CA VAL A 133 7.12 -5.89 -7.61
C VAL A 133 5.75 -6.53 -7.91
N VAL A 134 5.24 -7.33 -6.98
CA VAL A 134 3.91 -7.94 -7.05
C VAL A 134 3.25 -7.93 -5.67
N PRO A 135 1.91 -7.83 -5.59
CA PRO A 135 1.18 -7.90 -4.32
C PRO A 135 1.16 -9.31 -3.71
N PHE A 136 1.35 -10.37 -4.50
CA PHE A 136 1.45 -11.76 -4.04
C PHE A 136 2.22 -12.61 -5.08
N THR A 137 2.90 -13.66 -4.63
CA THR A 137 3.90 -14.39 -5.44
C THR A 137 3.32 -15.06 -6.67
N SER A 138 2.14 -15.69 -6.55
CA SER A 138 1.55 -16.46 -7.65
C SER A 138 1.12 -15.58 -8.83
N LEU A 139 1.02 -14.26 -8.64
CA LEU A 139 0.82 -13.32 -9.75
C LEU A 139 1.97 -13.34 -10.76
N LEU A 140 3.20 -13.68 -10.34
CA LEU A 140 4.35 -13.78 -11.25
C LEU A 140 4.09 -14.78 -12.38
N ASP A 141 3.27 -15.81 -12.13
CA ASP A 141 2.89 -16.81 -13.13
C ASP A 141 1.79 -16.35 -14.11
N LYS A 142 1.20 -15.19 -13.86
CA LYS A 142 0.17 -14.59 -14.72
C LYS A 142 0.67 -13.29 -15.38
N LEU A 143 1.86 -12.81 -15.01
CA LEU A 143 2.42 -11.55 -15.46
C LEU A 143 2.90 -11.62 -16.92
N SER A 144 2.35 -10.76 -17.78
CA SER A 144 2.83 -10.59 -19.17
C SER A 144 3.84 -9.44 -19.31
N THR A 145 3.66 -8.39 -18.51
CA THR A 145 4.54 -7.22 -18.52
C THR A 145 4.55 -6.62 -17.13
N LEU A 146 5.74 -6.26 -16.65
CA LEU A 146 5.93 -5.51 -15.42
C LEU A 146 6.38 -4.10 -15.77
N ILE A 147 5.77 -3.13 -15.11
CA ILE A 147 6.04 -1.71 -15.26
C ILE A 147 6.54 -1.19 -13.91
N VAL A 148 7.78 -0.70 -13.87
CA VAL A 148 8.32 0.00 -12.70
C VAL A 148 8.37 1.48 -13.01
N VAL A 149 7.68 2.28 -12.20
CA VAL A 149 7.59 3.73 -12.36
C VAL A 149 8.49 4.41 -11.35
N THR A 150 9.29 5.38 -11.80
CA THR A 150 10.20 6.18 -10.99
C THR A 150 10.10 7.64 -11.43
N PRO A 151 10.48 8.65 -10.61
CA PRO A 151 10.53 10.02 -11.07
C PRO A 151 11.32 10.16 -12.38
N GLY A 152 10.66 10.66 -13.42
CA GLY A 152 11.26 10.90 -14.73
C GLY A 152 11.28 9.70 -15.68
N TYR A 153 11.03 8.46 -15.22
CA TYR A 153 11.15 7.28 -16.08
C TYR A 153 10.12 6.17 -15.80
N VAL A 154 9.83 5.40 -16.84
CA VAL A 154 9.08 4.15 -16.77
C VAL A 154 9.94 3.02 -17.34
N LEU A 155 10.16 1.99 -16.54
CA LEU A 155 10.96 0.82 -16.88
C LEU A 155 10.01 -0.33 -17.23
N LEU A 156 10.10 -0.85 -18.46
CA LEU A 156 9.28 -1.95 -18.96
C LEU A 156 10.07 -3.26 -18.97
N TYR A 157 9.48 -4.30 -18.42
CA TYR A 157 10.00 -5.66 -18.42
C TYR A 157 8.99 -6.60 -19.06
N THR A 158 9.34 -7.18 -20.20
CA THR A 158 8.47 -8.13 -20.93
C THR A 158 8.97 -9.57 -20.86
N GLU A 159 10.21 -9.78 -20.41
CA GLU A 159 10.83 -11.10 -20.26
C GLU A 159 10.37 -11.78 -18.96
N ARG A 160 9.13 -12.29 -18.97
CA ARG A 160 8.45 -12.88 -17.81
C ARG A 160 9.32 -13.84 -16.99
N GLU A 161 9.97 -14.80 -17.64
CA GLU A 161 10.74 -15.83 -16.93
C GLU A 161 11.99 -15.23 -16.26
N LEU A 162 12.61 -14.21 -16.85
CA LEU A 162 13.73 -13.49 -16.23
C LEU A 162 13.27 -12.66 -15.03
N VAL A 163 12.11 -12.00 -15.14
CA VAL A 163 11.50 -11.26 -14.03
C VAL A 163 11.18 -12.23 -12.88
N LYS A 164 10.45 -13.30 -13.17
CA LYS A 164 10.06 -14.31 -12.18
C LYS A 164 11.27 -14.89 -11.46
N ASN A 165 12.29 -15.35 -12.19
CA ASN A 165 13.48 -15.95 -11.59
C ASN A 165 14.27 -14.94 -10.74
N THR A 166 14.39 -13.69 -11.20
CA THR A 166 15.05 -12.62 -10.43
C THR A 166 14.30 -12.34 -9.13
N VAL A 167 12.97 -12.20 -9.18
CA VAL A 167 12.14 -11.93 -7.99
C VAL A 167 12.18 -13.11 -7.01
N ILE A 168 12.01 -14.35 -7.49
CA ILE A 168 12.07 -15.55 -6.63
C ILE A 168 13.44 -15.69 -5.97
N LYS A 169 14.53 -15.42 -6.69
CA LYS A 169 15.88 -15.44 -6.14
C LYS A 169 16.03 -14.41 -5.01
N SER A 170 15.51 -13.20 -5.20
CA SER A 170 15.53 -12.15 -4.18
C SER A 170 14.72 -12.53 -2.95
N ILE A 171 13.49 -13.03 -3.13
CA ILE A 171 12.63 -13.51 -2.03
C ILE A 171 13.32 -14.65 -1.25
N SER A 172 13.91 -15.61 -1.96
CA SER A 172 14.59 -16.75 -1.32
C SER A 172 15.80 -16.31 -0.49
N ALA A 173 16.48 -15.22 -0.87
CA ALA A 173 17.65 -14.72 -0.16
C ALA A 173 17.31 -13.76 0.98
N LEU A 174 16.22 -12.99 0.85
CA LEU A 174 15.94 -11.83 1.71
C LEU A 174 14.56 -11.88 2.41
N GLY A 175 13.75 -12.91 2.15
CA GLY A 175 12.37 -12.98 2.65
C GLY A 175 11.49 -11.89 2.02
N ASP A 176 10.63 -11.27 2.85
CA ASP A 176 9.67 -10.23 2.43
C ASP A 176 10.36 -9.02 1.76
N GLU A 177 11.58 -8.68 2.19
CA GLU A 177 12.38 -7.58 1.59
C GLU A 177 12.70 -7.87 0.11
N GLY A 178 12.78 -9.14 -0.29
CA GLY A 178 13.07 -9.56 -1.65
C GLY A 178 11.99 -9.18 -2.68
N TYR A 179 10.80 -8.77 -2.25
CA TYR A 179 9.75 -8.27 -3.15
C TYR A 179 10.03 -6.87 -3.70
N ARG A 180 10.98 -6.12 -3.11
CA ARG A 180 11.19 -4.72 -3.49
C ARG A 180 11.78 -4.56 -4.89
N ALA A 181 11.25 -3.60 -5.64
CA ALA A 181 11.62 -3.31 -7.01
C ALA A 181 13.10 -2.99 -7.18
N LYS A 182 13.77 -2.45 -6.17
CA LYS A 182 15.22 -2.18 -6.20
C LYS A 182 16.03 -3.43 -6.57
N TYR A 183 15.68 -4.60 -6.02
CA TYR A 183 16.41 -5.85 -6.28
C TYR A 183 16.18 -6.38 -7.69
N LEU A 184 14.98 -6.14 -8.25
CA LEU A 184 14.73 -6.43 -9.66
C LEU A 184 15.54 -5.49 -10.56
N VAL A 185 15.51 -4.19 -10.29
CA VAL A 185 16.16 -3.17 -11.14
C VAL A 185 17.69 -3.34 -11.13
N GLU A 186 18.28 -3.70 -10.00
CA GLU A 186 19.70 -4.02 -9.89
C GLU A 186 20.06 -5.35 -10.57
N GLY A 187 19.18 -6.35 -10.48
CA GLY A 187 19.44 -7.70 -10.99
C GLY A 187 19.08 -7.91 -12.47
N LEU A 188 18.22 -7.06 -13.04
CA LEU A 188 17.69 -7.23 -14.39
C LEU A 188 17.54 -5.87 -15.09
N LYS A 189 18.13 -5.76 -16.28
CA LYS A 189 17.94 -4.59 -17.14
C LYS A 189 16.51 -4.58 -17.72
N PRO A 190 15.85 -3.42 -17.79
CA PRO A 190 14.55 -3.33 -18.43
C PRO A 190 14.65 -3.59 -19.93
N THR A 191 13.61 -4.18 -20.49
CA THR A 191 13.44 -4.35 -21.95
C THR A 191 13.40 -2.98 -22.64
N ARG A 192 12.73 -2.00 -22.03
CA ARG A 192 12.61 -0.64 -22.56
C ARG A 192 12.52 0.38 -21.44
N VAL A 193 13.08 1.56 -21.67
CA VAL A 193 12.96 2.73 -20.79
C VAL A 193 12.21 3.82 -21.55
N LEU A 194 11.20 4.40 -20.90
CA LEU A 194 10.45 5.55 -21.40
C LEU A 194 10.70 6.74 -20.45
N SER A 195 10.79 7.95 -21.00
CA SER A 195 10.78 9.17 -20.20
C SER A 195 9.35 9.53 -19.78
N SER A 196 9.18 9.95 -18.53
CA SER A 196 7.92 10.48 -18.01
C SER A 196 8.14 11.93 -17.59
N GLU A 197 7.28 12.84 -18.02
CA GLU A 197 7.33 14.23 -17.59
C GLU A 197 6.67 14.39 -16.22
N LEU A 198 7.16 15.34 -15.42
CA LEU A 198 6.49 15.74 -14.18
C LEU A 198 5.14 16.37 -14.51
N GLN A 199 4.05 15.69 -14.17
CA GLN A 199 2.70 16.18 -14.45
C GLN A 199 2.16 17.19 -13.42
N VAL A 200 2.85 17.38 -12.29
CA VAL A 200 2.35 18.21 -11.18
C VAL A 200 3.31 19.38 -10.93
N GLU A 201 2.80 20.60 -11.09
CA GLU A 201 3.44 21.80 -10.57
C GLU A 201 3.19 21.87 -9.05
N PRO A 202 4.24 21.85 -8.20
CA PRO A 202 4.04 21.98 -6.76
C PRO A 202 3.47 23.37 -6.42
N SER A 203 2.45 23.40 -5.57
CA SER A 203 1.87 24.65 -5.04
C SER A 203 2.02 24.73 -3.53
N ALA A 204 2.33 25.92 -3.01
CA ALA A 204 2.44 26.14 -1.58
C ALA A 204 1.03 26.24 -0.96
N SER A 205 0.78 25.42 0.07
CA SER A 205 -0.42 25.55 0.89
C SER A 205 -0.34 26.80 1.77
N ARG A 206 -1.48 27.26 2.29
CA ARG A 206 -1.52 28.38 3.25
C ARG A 206 -0.60 28.13 4.45
N VAL A 207 -0.54 26.89 4.94
CA VAL A 207 0.34 26.49 6.06
C VAL A 207 1.81 26.64 5.67
N HIS A 208 2.20 26.23 4.45
CA HIS A 208 3.58 26.42 3.97
C HIS A 208 3.96 27.91 3.96
N VAL A 209 3.03 28.78 3.52
CA VAL A 209 3.25 30.24 3.49
C VAL A 209 3.33 30.84 4.90
N GLU A 210 2.45 30.43 5.81
CA GLU A 210 2.46 30.90 7.20
C GLU A 210 3.73 30.45 7.94
N THR A 211 4.14 29.18 7.81
CA THR A 211 5.40 28.68 8.39
C THR A 211 6.61 29.42 7.81
N ALA A 212 6.66 29.65 6.50
CA ALA A 212 7.73 30.41 5.88
C ALA A 212 7.80 31.85 6.40
N ARG A 213 6.66 32.50 6.66
CA ARG A 213 6.62 33.85 7.26
C ARG A 213 7.12 33.87 8.70
N ILE A 214 6.78 32.86 9.49
CA ILE A 214 7.26 32.71 10.87
C ILE A 214 8.79 32.56 10.86
N LEU A 215 9.32 31.66 10.02
CA LEU A 215 10.77 31.42 9.91
C LEU A 215 11.53 32.60 9.29
N ALA A 216 10.89 33.42 8.46
CA ALA A 216 11.48 34.61 7.86
C ALA A 216 11.38 35.86 8.75
N SER A 217 10.70 35.79 9.90
CA SER A 217 10.57 36.93 10.80
C SER A 217 11.82 37.06 11.69
N PRO A 218 12.52 38.21 11.69
CA PRO A 218 13.81 38.39 12.35
C PRO A 218 13.77 38.41 13.89
N GLU A 219 12.64 38.08 14.53
CA GLU A 219 12.47 38.12 15.99
C GLU A 219 12.67 36.75 16.67
N THR A 220 13.22 35.74 15.97
CA THR A 220 13.42 34.39 16.52
C THR A 220 14.87 33.89 16.44
N ILE A 221 15.85 34.76 16.75
CA ILE A 221 17.21 34.38 17.20
C ILE A 221 17.59 35.26 18.39
#